data_AF-A0A506XVT0-F1
#
_entry.id   AF-A0A506XVT0-F1
#
_cell.length_a   1.000
_cell.length_b   1.000
_cell.length_c   1.000
_cell.angle_alpha   90.00
_cell.angle_beta   90.00
_cell.angle_gamma   90.00
#
_symmetry.space_group_name_H-M   'P 1'
#
loop_
_entity.id
_entity.type
_entity.pdbx_description
1 polymer ?
#
loop_
_entity_poly.entity_id
_entity_poly.type
_entity_poly.pdbx_seq_one_letter_code
_entity_poly.pdbx_strand_id
1 'polypeptide(L)'
;MTARAAELEVAVARTREAIAEADAQLRDEGLLDAGDRVSARVADEPLFLITPDGLAPHGPEGFALVQDDASVVPHTPGGDVDPHAVAEHARRYRIDPGLGALVQAGGHRIGGADLPGAVAATRELRAHPPI
;
A
#
# COMPACT_ATOMS: atom_id res chain seq x y z
N MET A 1 -25.00 3.87 -12.62
CA MET A 1 -23.54 3.68 -12.68
C MET A 1 -23.01 4.47 -13.86
N THR A 2 -22.05 5.36 -13.66
CA THR A 2 -21.42 6.17 -14.73
C THR A 2 -20.14 5.47 -15.22
N ALA A 3 -19.66 5.82 -16.42
CA ALA A 3 -18.40 5.27 -16.95
C ALA A 3 -17.22 5.52 -15.99
N ARG A 4 -17.13 6.73 -15.41
CA ARG A 4 -16.07 7.08 -14.44
C ARG A 4 -16.10 6.21 -13.18
N ALA A 5 -17.29 5.89 -12.67
CA ALA A 5 -17.40 5.01 -11.50
C ALA A 5 -16.86 3.60 -11.81
N ALA A 6 -17.15 3.07 -13.00
CA ALA A 6 -16.64 1.77 -13.43
C ALA A 6 -15.11 1.80 -13.64
N GLU A 7 -14.57 2.88 -14.22
CA GLU A 7 -13.11 3.06 -14.36
C GLU A 7 -12.41 3.07 -13.00
N LEU A 8 -12.97 3.77 -12.01
CA LEU A 8 -12.46 3.80 -10.65
C LEU A 8 -12.47 2.41 -10.01
N GLU A 9 -13.58 1.68 -10.11
CA GLU A 9 -13.68 0.31 -9.57
C GLU A 9 -12.62 -0.62 -10.18
N VAL A 10 -12.38 -0.52 -11.49
CA VAL A 10 -11.32 -1.26 -12.19
C VAL A 10 -9.93 -0.85 -11.71
N ALA A 11 -9.68 0.46 -11.54
CA ALA A 11 -8.41 0.94 -11.02
C ALA A 11 -8.13 0.43 -9.61
N VAL A 12 -9.13 0.50 -8.72
CA VAL A 12 -9.04 -0.04 -7.35
C VAL A 12 -8.77 -1.54 -7.37
N ALA A 13 -9.49 -2.32 -8.18
CA ALA A 13 -9.30 -3.77 -8.27
C ALA A 13 -7.88 -4.14 -8.73
N ARG A 14 -7.37 -3.47 -9.77
CA ARG A 14 -6.01 -3.68 -10.27
C ARG A 14 -4.94 -3.32 -9.24
N THR A 15 -5.11 -2.19 -8.55
CA THR A 15 -4.18 -1.79 -7.50
C THR A 15 -4.19 -2.81 -6.35
N ARG A 16 -5.34 -3.37 -5.98
CA ARG A 16 -5.40 -4.45 -4.97
C ARG A 16 -4.63 -5.68 -5.42
N GLU A 17 -4.83 -6.15 -6.64
CA GLU A 17 -4.09 -7.32 -7.16
C GLU A 17 -2.58 -7.09 -7.15
N ALA A 18 -2.14 -5.91 -7.61
CA ALA A 18 -0.72 -5.55 -7.61
C ALA A 18 -0.13 -5.47 -6.20
N ILE A 19 -0.86 -4.91 -5.23
CA ILE A 19 -0.43 -4.90 -3.83
C ILE A 19 -0.35 -6.33 -3.31
N ALA A 20 -1.34 -7.20 -3.56
CA ALA A 20 -1.35 -8.57 -3.07
C ALA A 20 -0.16 -9.38 -3.59
N GLU A 21 0.21 -9.19 -4.86
CA GLU A 21 1.40 -9.82 -5.44
C GLU A 21 2.69 -9.33 -4.76
N ALA A 22 2.85 -8.02 -4.59
CA ALA A 22 4.03 -7.44 -3.94
C ALA A 22 4.13 -7.84 -2.46
N ASP A 23 3.01 -7.84 -1.75
CA ASP A 23 2.86 -8.19 -0.34
C ASP A 23 3.18 -9.68 -0.11
N ALA A 24 2.68 -10.57 -0.97
CA ALA A 24 3.04 -11.99 -0.96
C ALA A 24 4.53 -12.19 -1.23
N GLN A 25 5.05 -11.56 -2.29
CA GLN A 25 6.44 -11.69 -2.69
C GLN A 25 7.40 -11.25 -1.58
N LEU A 26 7.17 -10.08 -0.97
CA LEU A 26 8.03 -9.57 0.09
C LEU A 26 7.95 -10.42 1.37
N ARG A 27 6.78 -11.00 1.71
CA ARG A 27 6.67 -11.93 2.86
C ARG A 27 7.33 -13.28 2.58
N ASP A 28 7.17 -13.83 1.38
CA ASP A 28 7.84 -15.07 0.96
C ASP A 28 9.37 -14.91 0.99
N GLU A 29 9.87 -13.71 0.67
CA GLU A 29 11.29 -13.35 0.79
C GLU A 29 11.74 -13.04 2.24
N GLY A 30 10.83 -13.03 3.22
CA GLY A 30 11.14 -12.71 4.62
C GLY A 30 11.50 -11.24 4.86
N LEU A 31 11.03 -10.34 3.99
CA LEU A 31 11.36 -8.91 4.03
C LEU A 31 10.35 -8.06 4.81
N LEU A 32 9.16 -8.61 5.11
CA LEU A 32 8.14 -7.95 5.94
C LEU A 32 7.86 -8.79 7.19
N ASP A 33 7.77 -8.09 8.32
CA ASP A 33 7.32 -8.62 9.60
C ASP A 33 5.82 -8.34 9.84
N ALA A 34 5.27 -8.78 10.98
CA ALA A 34 3.82 -8.71 11.25
C ALA A 34 3.23 -7.29 11.22
N GLY A 35 4.03 -6.27 11.57
CA GLY A 35 3.60 -4.87 11.58
C GLY A 35 4.03 -4.07 10.34
N ASP A 36 4.60 -4.75 9.35
CA ASP A 36 5.03 -4.15 8.11
C ASP A 36 3.89 -4.14 7.09
N ARG A 37 3.90 -3.14 6.20
CA ARG A 37 2.76 -2.84 5.33
C ARG A 37 3.18 -2.43 3.95
N VAL A 38 2.30 -2.69 2.98
CA VAL A 38 2.41 -2.20 1.62
C VAL A 38 1.24 -1.28 1.34
N SER A 39 1.50 -0.13 0.71
CA SER A 39 0.45 0.72 0.17
C SER A 39 0.79 1.21 -1.23
N ALA A 40 -0.23 1.48 -2.03
CA ALA A 40 -0.06 2.06 -3.36
C ALA A 40 -1.22 2.99 -3.71
N ARG A 41 -0.92 4.05 -4.46
CA ARG A 41 -1.94 4.95 -5.01
C ARG A 41 -2.83 4.23 -6.01
N VAL A 42 -4.09 4.63 -6.05
CA VAL A 42 -4.99 4.33 -7.15
C VAL A 42 -4.72 5.38 -8.25
N ALA A 43 -4.54 4.91 -9.48
CA ALA A 43 -4.18 5.79 -10.59
C ALA A 43 -5.20 6.93 -10.77
N ASP A 44 -4.69 8.14 -10.99
CA ASP A 44 -5.45 9.36 -11.31
C ASP A 44 -6.54 9.76 -10.30
N GLU A 45 -6.46 9.25 -9.06
CA GLU A 45 -7.43 9.49 -8.00
C GLU A 45 -6.72 9.83 -6.68
N PRO A 46 -7.32 10.67 -5.80
CA PRO A 46 -6.77 10.99 -4.48
C PRO A 46 -7.03 9.85 -3.48
N LEU A 47 -6.73 8.62 -3.90
CA LEU A 47 -7.00 7.39 -3.18
C LEU A 47 -5.74 6.52 -3.13
N PHE A 48 -5.62 5.71 -2.08
CA PHE A 48 -4.63 4.65 -1.99
C PHE A 48 -5.21 3.43 -1.28
N LEU A 49 -4.59 2.28 -1.51
CA LEU A 49 -4.89 1.04 -0.81
C LEU A 49 -3.74 0.70 0.13
N ILE A 50 -4.04 0.13 1.29
CA ILE A 50 -3.05 -0.29 2.29
C ILE A 50 -3.39 -1.69 2.84
N THR A 51 -2.38 -2.52 3.04
CA THR A 51 -2.52 -3.84 3.64
C THR A 51 -2.83 -3.74 5.15
N PRO A 52 -3.53 -4.72 5.73
CA PRO A 52 -3.62 -4.85 7.18
C PRO A 52 -2.28 -5.35 7.77
N ASP A 53 -2.20 -5.39 9.10
CA ASP A 53 -1.11 -6.08 9.80
C ASP A 53 -1.27 -7.60 9.66
N GLY A 54 -0.13 -8.30 9.59
CA GLY A 54 -0.09 -9.75 9.61
C GLY A 54 1.19 -10.35 9.05
N LEU A 55 1.44 -11.59 9.46
CA LEU A 55 2.54 -12.42 8.94
C LEU A 55 2.16 -13.21 7.68
N ALA A 56 0.87 -13.40 7.44
CA ALA A 56 0.41 -14.11 6.25
C ALA A 56 0.17 -13.11 5.11
N PRO A 57 0.45 -13.47 3.85
CA PRO A 57 -0.04 -12.73 2.70
C PRO A 57 -1.55 -12.51 2.83
N HIS A 58 -1.98 -11.29 2.56
CA HIS A 58 -3.38 -10.93 2.63
C HIS A 58 -3.97 -10.88 1.21
N GLY A 59 -5.20 -11.40 1.07
CA GLY A 59 -5.93 -11.29 -0.18
C GLY A 59 -6.38 -9.84 -0.45
N PRO A 60 -6.66 -9.48 -1.72
CA PRO A 60 -7.19 -8.18 -2.14
C PRO A 60 -8.35 -7.64 -1.27
N GLU A 61 -9.21 -8.53 -0.78
CA GLU A 61 -10.36 -8.23 0.07
C GLU A 61 -10.00 -7.71 1.46
N GLY A 62 -8.76 -7.90 1.91
CA GLY A 62 -8.26 -7.37 3.18
C GLY A 62 -7.82 -5.91 3.13
N PHE A 63 -7.69 -5.30 1.94
CA PHE A 63 -7.02 -4.01 1.78
C PHE A 63 -8.00 -2.83 1.89
N ALA A 64 -7.70 -1.95 2.83
CA ALA A 64 -8.46 -0.73 3.07
C ALA A 64 -8.26 0.26 1.92
N LEU A 65 -9.36 0.78 1.37
CA LEU A 65 -9.33 1.93 0.46
C LEU A 65 -9.40 3.21 1.28
N VAL A 66 -8.47 4.14 1.03
CA VAL A 66 -8.26 5.32 1.88
C VAL A 66 -8.09 6.57 1.02
N GLN A 67 -8.64 7.69 1.48
CA GLN A 67 -8.46 9.01 0.87
C GLN A 67 -7.14 9.67 1.31
N ASP A 68 -6.68 10.68 0.58
CA ASP A 68 -5.47 11.46 0.88
C ASP A 68 -5.50 12.21 2.23
N ASP A 69 -6.70 12.46 2.76
CA ASP A 69 -6.94 13.04 4.09
C ASP A 69 -6.87 12.01 5.23
N ALA A 70 -6.56 10.75 4.92
CA ALA A 70 -6.50 9.61 5.83
C ALA A 70 -7.87 9.08 6.29
N SER A 71 -8.96 9.41 5.60
CA SER A 71 -10.25 8.76 5.84
C SER A 71 -10.35 7.42 5.09
N VAL A 72 -10.78 6.38 5.81
CA VAL A 72 -11.13 5.09 5.19
C VAL A 72 -12.45 5.24 4.44
N VAL A 73 -12.51 4.81 3.18
CA VAL A 73 -13.71 4.88 2.36
C VAL A 73 -14.78 3.92 2.93
N PRO A 74 -15.95 4.43 3.36
CA PRO A 74 -16.98 3.60 3.98
C PRO A 74 -17.49 2.50 3.04
N HIS A 75 -17.96 1.39 3.63
CA HIS A 75 -18.53 0.26 2.90
C HIS A 75 -17.58 -0.38 1.87
N THR A 76 -16.27 -0.20 2.04
CA THR A 76 -15.25 -0.92 1.27
C THR A 76 -14.56 -1.99 2.12
N PRO A 77 -14.04 -3.06 1.50
CA PRO A 77 -13.29 -4.08 2.22
C PRO A 77 -12.06 -3.52 2.97
N GLY A 78 -11.63 -4.22 4.04
CA GLY A 78 -10.43 -3.86 4.81
C GLY A 78 -10.59 -2.69 5.80
N GLY A 79 -11.81 -2.23 6.06
CA GLY A 79 -12.06 -1.00 6.84
C GLY A 79 -11.58 -0.98 8.29
N ASP A 80 -11.23 -2.14 8.87
CA ASP A 80 -10.73 -2.28 10.25
C ASP A 80 -9.21 -2.03 10.39
N VAL A 81 -8.59 -1.38 9.39
CA VAL A 81 -7.17 -1.03 9.39
C VAL A 81 -6.82 -0.04 10.51
N ASP A 82 -5.61 -0.17 11.08
CA ASP A 82 -5.10 0.78 12.08
C ASP A 82 -5.14 2.23 11.56
N PRO A 83 -5.88 3.14 12.25
CA PRO A 83 -5.94 4.55 11.89
C PRO A 83 -4.59 5.27 11.94
N HIS A 84 -3.65 4.83 12.79
CA HIS A 84 -2.35 5.48 12.90
C HIS A 84 -1.50 5.27 11.64
N ALA A 85 -1.38 4.02 11.20
CA ALA A 85 -0.72 3.69 9.95
C ALA A 85 -1.36 4.38 8.73
N VAL A 86 -2.70 4.45 8.69
CA VAL A 86 -3.43 5.19 7.65
C VAL A 86 -3.01 6.67 7.60
N ALA A 87 -3.01 7.35 8.74
CA ALA A 87 -2.60 8.76 8.83
C ALA A 87 -1.16 8.99 8.36
N GLU A 88 -0.29 8.03 8.64
CA GLU A 88 1.12 8.12 8.31
C GLU A 88 1.41 7.94 6.81
N HIS A 89 0.81 6.92 6.18
CA HIS A 89 0.91 6.69 4.74
C HIS A 89 0.27 7.87 3.96
N ALA A 90 -0.90 8.34 4.39
CA ALA A 90 -1.55 9.51 3.81
C ALA A 90 -0.68 10.78 3.89
N ARG A 91 0.00 11.00 5.04
CA ARG A 91 0.97 12.09 5.18
C ARG A 91 2.11 11.98 4.18
N ARG A 92 2.67 10.77 3.96
CA ARG A 92 3.76 10.57 3.01
C ARG A 92 3.35 10.89 1.58
N TYR A 93 2.19 10.40 1.15
CA TYR A 93 1.63 10.72 -0.16
C TYR A 93 1.36 12.22 -0.34
N ARG A 94 0.94 12.94 0.70
CA ARG A 94 0.78 14.41 0.60
C ARG A 94 2.10 15.17 0.53
N ILE A 95 3.16 14.66 1.17
CA ILE A 95 4.50 15.30 1.15
C ILE A 95 5.19 15.08 -0.20
N ASP A 96 5.04 13.89 -0.78
CA ASP A 96 5.68 13.52 -2.04
C ASP A 96 4.61 13.09 -3.07
N PRO A 97 4.21 14.02 -3.97
CA PRO A 97 3.28 13.71 -5.05
C PRO A 97 3.83 12.70 -6.07
N GLY A 98 5.16 12.54 -6.17
CA GLY A 98 5.79 11.57 -7.07
C GLY A 98 5.79 10.15 -6.51
N LEU A 99 5.43 9.97 -5.24
CA LEU A 99 5.34 8.69 -4.57
C LEU A 99 4.09 7.93 -5.04
N GLY A 100 4.30 6.81 -5.75
CA GLY A 100 3.23 5.92 -6.20
C GLY A 100 2.99 4.72 -5.29
N ALA A 101 4.01 4.27 -4.56
CA ALA A 101 3.88 3.19 -3.58
C ALA A 101 4.82 3.38 -2.39
N LEU A 102 4.44 2.79 -1.27
CA LEU A 102 5.18 2.84 -0.02
C LEU A 102 5.20 1.47 0.65
N VAL A 103 6.39 0.99 1.00
CA VAL A 103 6.59 -0.19 1.83
C VAL A 103 7.11 0.26 3.19
N GLN A 104 6.39 -0.09 4.25
CA GLN A 104 6.90 -0.01 5.62
C GLN A 104 7.53 -1.36 5.95
N ALA A 105 8.85 -1.38 6.16
CA ALA A 105 9.61 -2.60 6.43
C ALA A 105 10.68 -2.37 7.51
N GLY A 106 10.64 -3.12 8.61
CA GLY A 106 11.67 -3.08 9.66
C GLY A 106 11.90 -1.68 10.25
N GLY A 107 10.84 -0.88 10.40
CA GLY A 107 10.92 0.50 10.89
C GLY A 107 11.30 1.55 9.83
N HIS A 108 11.61 1.13 8.61
CA HIS A 108 11.86 2.00 7.47
C HIS A 108 10.60 2.22 6.64
N ARG A 109 10.59 3.33 5.89
CA ARG A 109 9.51 3.73 4.99
C ARG A 109 10.12 3.97 3.63
N ILE A 110 9.84 3.07 2.71
CA ILE A 110 10.61 2.86 1.48
C ILE A 110 9.69 3.15 0.32
N GLY A 111 9.94 4.28 -0.34
CA GLY A 111 9.08 4.81 -1.38
C GLY A 111 9.54 4.42 -2.79
N GLY A 112 8.57 4.28 -3.70
CA GLY A 112 8.81 4.13 -5.13
C GLY A 112 7.85 5.00 -5.93
N ALA A 113 8.23 5.33 -7.16
CA ALA A 113 7.33 5.96 -8.13
C ALA A 113 6.14 5.04 -8.48
N ASP A 114 6.31 3.73 -8.26
CA ASP A 114 5.32 2.68 -8.40
C ASP A 114 5.66 1.51 -7.44
N LEU A 115 4.80 0.48 -7.42
CA LEU A 115 4.99 -0.73 -6.61
C LEU A 115 6.30 -1.47 -6.93
N PRO A 116 6.63 -1.77 -8.21
CA PRO A 116 7.91 -2.41 -8.54
C PRO A 116 9.13 -1.66 -8.01
N GLY A 117 9.13 -0.32 -8.11
CA GLY A 117 10.19 0.52 -7.59
C GLY A 117 10.30 0.43 -6.07
N ALA A 118 9.17 0.47 -5.34
CA ALA A 118 9.17 0.34 -3.88
C ALA A 118 9.65 -1.05 -3.44
N VAL A 119 9.23 -2.12 -4.12
CA VAL A 119 9.67 -3.50 -3.86
C VAL A 119 11.18 -3.65 -4.09
N ALA A 120 11.69 -3.12 -5.21
CA ALA A 120 13.13 -3.16 -5.52
C ALA A 120 13.96 -2.41 -4.47
N ALA A 121 13.52 -1.22 -4.06
CA ALA A 121 14.18 -0.44 -3.02
C ALA A 121 14.15 -1.15 -1.66
N THR A 122 13.07 -1.86 -1.33
CA THR A 122 12.99 -2.67 -0.10
C THR A 122 14.02 -3.79 -0.09
N ARG A 123 14.17 -4.51 -1.21
CA ARG A 123 15.20 -5.55 -1.34
C ARG A 123 16.60 -4.97 -1.19
N GLU A 124 16.87 -3.85 -1.84
CA GLU A 124 18.18 -3.19 -1.78
C GLU A 124 18.53 -2.81 -0.34
N LEU A 125 17.61 -2.15 0.37
CA LEU A 125 17.79 -1.76 1.76
C LEU A 125 18.02 -2.96 2.68
N ARG A 126 17.25 -4.05 2.50
CA ARG A 126 17.37 -5.25 3.36
C ARG A 126 18.65 -6.04 3.07
N ALA A 127 19.15 -5.99 1.85
CA ALA A 127 20.44 -6.56 1.49
C ALA A 127 21.63 -5.72 2.03
N HIS A 128 21.45 -4.41 2.17
CA HIS A 128 22.51 -3.46 2.56
C HIS A 128 21.98 -2.49 3.64
N PRO A 129 21.73 -2.98 4.87
CA PRO A 129 21.19 -2.15 5.92
C PRO A 129 22.16 -1.00 6.25
N PRO A 130 21.67 0.24 6.44
CA PRO A 130 22.52 1.35 6.86
C PRO A 130 23.17 1.01 8.21
N ILE A 131 24.47 1.30 8.31
CA ILE A 131 25.31 1.07 9.51
C ILE A 131 24.92 2.03 10.62
#